data_AF-A0A350CZZ5-F1
#
_entry.id   AF-A0A350CZZ5-F1
#
_cell.length_a   1.000
_cell.length_b   1.000
_cell.length_c   1.000
_cell.angle_alpha   90.00
_cell.angle_beta   90.00
_cell.angle_gamma   90.00
#
_symmetry.space_group_name_H-M   'P 1'
#
loop_
_entity.id
_entity.type
_entity.pdbx_description
1 polymer ?
#
loop_
_entity_poly.entity_id
_entity_poly.type
_entity_poly.pdbx_seq_one_letter_code
_entity_poly.pdbx_strand_id
1 'polypeptide(L)'
;MDYHVKDLSLAELGKNRIEWAQRDMPVLTSIRERFSKEKPFKGIRISACLHVTTETANLVITLKEGGAEVYLTASNPLSTQDDVASALVKHFDIPVFAIKGEDTETYYMHLREVIKREPHIVIDDGADLISTLHKEFPTLAEKVLGGMEETTTGVIRLRAMADQGVLKFPIIAVNDAYTKHMFDNRYGTGQPTIDAIMRATNRLIAGSYFVVA
;
A
#
# COMPACT_ATOMS: atom_id res chain seq x y z
N MET A 1 11.74 0.77 -15.87
CA MET A 1 12.61 0.01 -14.93
C MET A 1 11.81 -1.17 -14.39
N ASP A 2 12.40 -2.35 -14.18
CA ASP A 2 11.61 -3.54 -13.78
C ASP A 2 11.25 -3.56 -12.28
N TYR A 3 12.12 -3.03 -11.42
CA TYR A 3 11.90 -2.75 -10.01
C TYR A 3 12.96 -1.75 -9.51
N HIS A 4 12.73 -1.11 -8.36
CA HIS A 4 13.72 -0.30 -7.65
C HIS A 4 13.61 -0.53 -6.14
N VAL A 5 14.58 -1.26 -5.59
CA VAL A 5 14.67 -1.59 -4.16
C VAL A 5 16.11 -1.40 -3.70
N LYS A 6 16.31 -1.21 -2.39
CA LYS A 6 17.61 -0.84 -1.83
C LYS A 6 18.67 -1.93 -1.96
N ASP A 7 18.34 -3.16 -1.57
CA ASP A 7 19.28 -4.28 -1.56
C ASP A 7 18.57 -5.64 -1.56
N LEU A 8 18.71 -6.40 -2.66
CA LEU A 8 18.14 -7.74 -2.81
C LEU A 8 18.73 -8.80 -1.88
N SER A 9 19.87 -8.54 -1.24
CA SER A 9 20.46 -9.44 -0.25
C SER A 9 19.57 -9.61 0.98
N LEU A 10 18.73 -8.61 1.28
CA LEU A 10 17.81 -8.58 2.43
C LEU A 10 16.58 -9.48 2.27
N ALA A 11 16.35 -10.00 1.06
CA ALA A 11 15.11 -10.69 0.70
C ALA A 11 14.78 -11.92 1.57
N GLU A 12 15.79 -12.66 2.04
CA GLU A 12 15.54 -13.85 2.87
C GLU A 12 14.99 -13.46 4.25
N LEU A 13 15.52 -12.38 4.84
CA LEU A 13 14.99 -11.83 6.09
C LEU A 13 13.55 -11.34 5.89
N GLY A 14 13.31 -10.59 4.82
CA GLY A 14 11.97 -10.09 4.50
C GLY A 14 10.96 -11.22 4.30
N LYS A 15 11.33 -12.30 3.60
CA LYS A 15 10.48 -13.48 3.41
C LYS A 15 10.06 -14.08 4.75
N ASN A 16 11.00 -14.33 5.65
CA ASN A 16 10.71 -14.88 6.98
C ASN A 16 9.76 -13.98 7.78
N ARG A 17 9.90 -12.65 7.67
CA ARG A 17 9.02 -11.69 8.34
C ARG A 17 7.62 -11.62 7.72
N ILE A 18 7.52 -11.72 6.40
CA ILE A 18 6.23 -11.79 5.68
C ILE A 18 5.47 -13.04 6.11
N GLU A 19 6.14 -14.21 6.15
CA GLU A 19 5.55 -15.47 6.58
C GLU A 19 5.18 -15.47 8.07
N TRP A 20 5.96 -14.78 8.90
CA TRP A 20 5.62 -14.57 10.30
C TRP A 20 4.32 -13.77 10.44
N ALA A 21 4.24 -12.59 9.80
CA ALA A 21 3.06 -11.73 9.86
C ALA A 21 1.80 -12.42 9.29
N GLN A 22 1.96 -13.25 8.25
CA GLN A 22 0.85 -14.01 7.67
C GLN A 22 0.08 -14.84 8.71
N ARG A 23 0.77 -15.38 9.72
CA ARG A 23 0.15 -16.24 10.75
C ARG A 23 -0.90 -15.50 11.58
N ASP A 24 -0.77 -14.18 11.69
CA ASP A 24 -1.69 -13.32 12.42
C ASP A 24 -2.72 -12.63 11.50
N MET A 25 -2.83 -13.06 10.23
CA MET A 25 -3.76 -12.52 9.23
C MET A 25 -4.78 -13.58 8.72
N PRO A 26 -5.61 -14.19 9.60
CA PRO A 26 -6.46 -15.32 9.23
C PRO A 26 -7.56 -14.95 8.20
N VAL A 27 -8.11 -13.73 8.28
CA VAL A 27 -9.12 -13.26 7.33
C VAL A 27 -8.52 -13.17 5.92
N LEU A 28 -7.37 -12.51 5.78
CA LEU A 28 -6.68 -12.41 4.50
C LEU A 28 -6.24 -13.77 3.97
N THR A 29 -5.76 -14.65 4.85
CA THR A 29 -5.42 -16.04 4.50
C THR A 29 -6.62 -16.77 3.89
N SER A 30 -7.80 -16.67 4.49
CA SER A 30 -9.02 -17.29 3.93
C SER A 30 -9.40 -16.73 2.55
N ILE A 31 -9.18 -15.43 2.33
CA ILE A 31 -9.41 -14.77 1.04
C ILE A 31 -8.39 -15.28 0.01
N ARG A 32 -7.12 -15.38 0.38
CA ARG A 32 -6.04 -15.92 -0.46
C ARG A 32 -6.30 -17.35 -0.89
N GLU A 33 -6.73 -18.22 0.03
CA GLU A 33 -7.11 -19.60 -0.28
C GLU A 33 -8.26 -19.68 -1.31
N ARG A 34 -9.24 -18.78 -1.20
CA ARG A 34 -10.33 -18.69 -2.19
C ARG A 34 -9.84 -18.15 -3.54
N PHE A 35 -9.11 -17.03 -3.52
CA PHE A 35 -8.61 -16.36 -4.73
C PHE A 35 -7.62 -17.22 -5.51
N SER A 36 -6.81 -18.03 -4.83
CA SER A 36 -5.89 -18.97 -5.49
C SER A 36 -6.62 -20.01 -6.34
N LYS A 37 -7.88 -20.34 -6.03
CA LYS A 37 -8.73 -21.26 -6.80
C LYS A 37 -9.54 -20.53 -7.87
N GLU A 38 -10.17 -19.42 -7.51
CA GLU A 38 -11.10 -18.69 -8.40
C GLU A 38 -10.37 -17.84 -9.44
N LYS A 39 -9.14 -17.41 -9.16
CA LYS A 39 -8.34 -16.47 -9.97
C LYS A 39 -9.16 -15.25 -10.45
N PRO A 40 -9.83 -14.51 -9.54
CA PRO A 40 -10.77 -13.45 -9.92
C PRO A 40 -10.10 -12.27 -10.65
N PHE A 41 -8.78 -12.12 -10.53
CA PHE A 41 -8.01 -11.04 -11.14
C PHE A 41 -7.20 -11.48 -12.35
N LYS A 42 -7.49 -12.65 -12.94
CA LYS A 42 -6.78 -13.11 -14.14
C LYS A 42 -6.84 -12.06 -15.26
N GLY A 43 -5.68 -11.61 -15.72
CA GLY A 43 -5.56 -10.58 -16.77
C GLY A 43 -5.76 -9.14 -16.27
N ILE A 44 -5.86 -8.93 -14.96
CA ILE A 44 -5.99 -7.62 -14.34
C ILE A 44 -4.61 -7.13 -13.87
N ARG A 45 -4.23 -5.93 -14.31
CA ARG A 45 -3.07 -5.20 -13.79
C ARG A 45 -3.52 -4.29 -12.66
N ILE A 46 -2.83 -4.38 -11.52
CA ILE A 46 -3.10 -3.60 -10.32
C ILE A 46 -1.84 -2.81 -9.95
N SER A 47 -1.98 -1.48 -9.86
CA SER A 47 -0.92 -0.62 -9.33
C SER A 47 -1.32 -0.15 -7.94
N ALA A 48 -0.48 -0.41 -6.94
CA ALA A 48 -0.72 -0.10 -5.55
C ALA A 48 0.30 0.92 -5.02
N CYS A 49 -0.17 1.95 -4.34
CA CYS A 49 0.63 2.89 -3.57
C CYS A 49 0.21 2.78 -2.10
N LEU A 50 1.05 2.13 -1.30
CA LEU A 50 0.77 1.75 0.09
C LEU A 50 2.07 1.78 0.90
N HIS A 51 1.99 1.78 2.22
CA HIS A 51 3.17 1.53 3.05
C HIS A 51 3.76 0.15 2.73
N VAL A 52 5.04 0.07 2.35
CA VAL A 52 5.66 -1.22 1.97
C VAL A 52 6.14 -1.96 3.23
N THR A 53 5.23 -2.71 3.84
CA THR A 53 5.43 -3.48 5.08
C THR A 53 5.03 -4.94 4.92
N THR A 54 5.25 -5.75 5.96
CA THR A 54 4.90 -7.19 6.00
C THR A 54 3.40 -7.45 5.76
N GLU A 55 2.55 -6.54 6.20
CA GLU A 55 1.09 -6.61 6.06
C GLU A 55 0.71 -6.34 4.60
N THR A 56 1.24 -5.28 4.01
CA THR A 56 1.07 -4.95 2.59
C THR A 56 1.60 -6.06 1.69
N ALA A 57 2.73 -6.67 2.03
CA ALA A 57 3.27 -7.81 1.30
C ALA A 57 2.27 -8.96 1.22
N ASN A 58 1.64 -9.32 2.35
CA ASN A 58 0.60 -10.35 2.37
C ASN A 58 -0.63 -9.97 1.52
N LEU A 59 -1.01 -8.69 1.49
CA LEU A 59 -2.08 -8.20 0.62
C LEU A 59 -1.72 -8.37 -0.86
N VAL A 60 -0.56 -7.88 -1.31
CA VAL A 60 -0.19 -7.95 -2.73
C VAL A 60 0.10 -9.37 -3.21
N ILE A 61 0.62 -10.24 -2.32
CA ILE A 61 0.75 -11.68 -2.60
C ILE A 61 -0.63 -12.30 -2.81
N THR A 62 -1.61 -11.94 -1.98
CA THR A 62 -3.00 -12.42 -2.11
C THR A 62 -3.62 -12.01 -3.45
N LEU A 63 -3.41 -10.76 -3.86
CA LEU A 63 -3.90 -10.25 -5.16
C LEU A 63 -3.23 -10.98 -6.33
N LYS A 64 -1.91 -11.17 -6.27
CA LYS A 64 -1.14 -11.92 -7.27
C LYS A 64 -1.60 -13.36 -7.37
N GLU A 65 -1.82 -14.03 -6.25
CA GLU A 65 -2.37 -15.39 -6.23
C GLU A 65 -3.81 -15.44 -6.74
N GLY A 66 -4.55 -14.34 -6.63
CA GLY A 66 -5.82 -14.14 -7.34
C GLY A 66 -5.70 -13.98 -8.85
N GLY A 67 -4.49 -14.02 -9.42
CA GLY A 67 -4.23 -13.95 -10.86
C GLY A 67 -3.86 -12.56 -11.38
N ALA A 68 -3.72 -11.56 -10.50
CA ALA A 68 -3.35 -10.20 -10.88
C ALA A 68 -1.86 -10.09 -11.23
N GLU A 69 -1.55 -9.16 -12.13
CA GLU A 69 -0.23 -8.57 -12.27
C GLU A 69 -0.15 -7.35 -11.34
N VAL A 70 0.66 -7.43 -10.28
CA VAL A 70 0.69 -6.41 -9.23
C VAL A 70 2.00 -5.62 -9.27
N TYR A 71 1.90 -4.30 -9.20
CA TYR A 71 3.03 -3.38 -9.10
C TYR A 71 2.86 -2.52 -7.85
N LEU A 72 3.90 -2.42 -7.03
CA LEU A 72 3.83 -1.75 -5.73
C LEU A 72 4.80 -0.58 -5.65
N THR A 73 4.36 0.51 -5.04
CA THR A 73 5.19 1.66 -4.64
C THR A 73 4.79 2.16 -3.26
N ALA A 74 5.65 2.96 -2.63
CA ALA A 74 5.42 3.48 -1.29
C ALA A 74 4.41 4.63 -1.29
N SER A 75 3.52 4.68 -0.29
CA SER A 75 2.67 5.86 -0.01
C SER A 75 3.41 6.93 0.81
N ASN A 76 4.49 6.54 1.52
CA ASN A 76 5.28 7.46 2.33
C ASN A 76 6.78 7.12 2.28
N PRO A 77 7.68 8.11 2.06
CA PRO A 77 9.12 7.88 1.94
C PRO A 77 9.78 7.13 3.11
N LEU A 78 9.26 7.26 4.33
CA LEU A 78 9.87 6.66 5.54
C LEU A 78 9.28 5.30 5.92
N SER A 79 8.19 4.90 5.27
CA SER A 79 7.39 3.73 5.67
C SER A 79 7.92 2.40 5.16
N THR A 80 8.71 2.41 4.07
CA THR A 80 9.25 1.21 3.44
C THR A 80 10.11 0.40 4.41
N GLN A 81 9.86 -0.90 4.46
CA GLN A 81 10.75 -1.88 5.06
C GLN A 81 11.57 -2.51 3.92
N ASP A 82 12.84 -2.09 3.79
CA ASP A 82 13.69 -2.44 2.64
C ASP A 82 13.82 -3.96 2.43
N ASP A 83 13.84 -4.74 3.51
CA ASP A 83 13.90 -6.20 3.45
C ASP A 83 12.62 -6.82 2.88
N VAL A 84 11.46 -6.25 3.20
CA VAL A 84 10.16 -6.65 2.65
C VAL A 84 10.06 -6.32 1.17
N ALA A 85 10.46 -5.10 0.78
CA ALA A 85 10.49 -4.70 -0.62
C ALA A 85 11.36 -5.65 -1.46
N SER A 86 12.55 -5.99 -0.95
CA SER A 86 13.45 -6.95 -1.57
C SER A 86 12.88 -8.37 -1.64
N ALA A 87 12.17 -8.81 -0.61
CA ALA A 87 11.54 -10.13 -0.59
C ALA A 87 10.43 -10.25 -1.65
N LEU A 88 9.58 -9.23 -1.78
CA LEU A 88 8.52 -9.17 -2.80
C LEU A 88 9.07 -9.33 -4.21
N VAL A 89 10.19 -8.67 -4.52
CA VAL A 89 10.86 -8.79 -5.82
C VAL A 89 11.45 -10.19 -6.00
N LYS A 90 12.29 -10.66 -5.06
CA LYS A 90 13.12 -11.87 -5.25
C LYS A 90 12.36 -13.19 -5.09
N HIS A 91 11.41 -13.26 -4.17
CA HIS A 91 10.75 -14.52 -3.78
C HIS A 91 9.30 -14.61 -4.24
N PHE A 92 8.66 -13.49 -4.56
CA PHE A 92 7.26 -13.44 -4.94
C PHE A 92 7.03 -12.90 -6.36
N ASP A 93 8.10 -12.53 -7.08
CA ASP A 93 8.08 -11.94 -8.43
C ASP A 93 7.08 -10.77 -8.56
N ILE A 94 7.01 -9.91 -7.55
CA ILE A 94 6.19 -8.69 -7.53
C ILE A 94 7.13 -7.49 -7.70
N PRO A 95 7.04 -6.74 -8.80
CA PRO A 95 7.77 -5.48 -8.97
C PRO A 95 7.45 -4.47 -7.87
N VAL A 96 8.50 -3.99 -7.20
CA VAL A 96 8.40 -2.95 -6.17
C VAL A 96 9.30 -1.77 -6.55
N PHE A 97 8.76 -0.56 -6.40
CA PHE A 97 9.45 0.72 -6.58
C PHE A 97 9.35 1.49 -5.26
N ALA A 98 10.22 1.11 -4.32
CA ALA A 98 10.22 1.64 -2.96
C ALA A 98 11.55 1.41 -2.25
N ILE A 99 12.07 2.46 -1.62
CA ILE A 99 13.27 2.50 -0.79
C ILE A 99 12.93 3.30 0.47
N LYS A 100 13.44 2.88 1.63
CA LYS A 100 13.27 3.67 2.86
C LYS A 100 14.14 4.93 2.81
N GLY A 101 13.51 6.08 3.00
CA GLY A 101 14.16 7.40 3.04
C GLY A 101 14.30 8.04 1.66
N GLU A 102 13.35 7.82 0.75
CA GLU A 102 13.31 8.46 -0.56
C GLU A 102 13.27 9.99 -0.49
N ASP A 103 13.91 10.63 -1.46
CA ASP A 103 13.63 12.03 -1.77
C ASP A 103 12.35 12.18 -2.62
N THR A 104 11.87 13.42 -2.74
CA THR A 104 10.63 13.72 -3.45
C THR A 104 10.70 13.34 -4.93
N GLU A 105 11.85 13.49 -5.58
CA GLU A 105 12.00 13.15 -6.99
C GLU A 105 11.85 11.65 -7.22
N THR A 106 12.54 10.85 -6.40
CA THR A 106 12.48 9.39 -6.41
C THR A 106 11.07 8.88 -6.12
N TYR A 107 10.41 9.45 -5.11
CA TYR A 107 9.03 9.11 -4.75
C TYR A 107 8.06 9.27 -5.94
N TYR A 108 8.05 10.44 -6.60
CA TYR A 108 7.18 10.66 -7.75
C TYR A 108 7.64 9.88 -8.99
N MET A 109 8.93 9.58 -9.14
CA MET A 109 9.43 8.68 -10.18
C MET A 109 8.84 7.28 -9.99
N HIS A 110 8.79 6.76 -8.76
CA HIS A 110 8.18 5.46 -8.46
C HIS A 110 6.68 5.41 -8.74
N LEU A 111 5.93 6.45 -8.36
CA LEU A 111 4.51 6.59 -8.73
C LEU A 111 4.32 6.50 -10.25
N ARG A 112 5.15 7.21 -11.03
CA ARG A 112 5.09 7.16 -12.49
C ARG A 112 5.43 5.78 -13.05
N GLU A 113 6.39 5.07 -12.49
CA GLU A 113 6.75 3.73 -12.96
C GLU A 113 5.60 2.75 -12.79
N VAL A 114 4.84 2.79 -11.69
CA VAL A 114 3.65 1.93 -11.53
C VAL A 114 2.47 2.38 -12.39
N ILE A 115 2.33 3.68 -12.68
CA ILE A 115 1.29 4.18 -13.60
C ILE A 115 1.57 3.73 -15.04
N LYS A 116 2.82 3.78 -15.50
CA LYS A 116 3.22 3.35 -16.86
C LYS A 116 2.96 1.87 -17.15
N ARG A 117 2.58 1.08 -16.15
CA ARG A 117 2.13 -0.31 -16.29
C ARG A 117 0.68 -0.44 -16.76
N GLU A 118 0.03 0.70 -17.04
CA GLU A 118 -1.34 0.78 -17.53
C GLU A 118 -2.32 0.00 -16.66
N PRO A 119 -2.46 0.34 -15.36
CA PRO A 119 -3.30 -0.41 -14.44
C PRO A 119 -4.76 -0.42 -14.89
N HIS A 120 -5.45 -1.54 -14.67
CA HIS A 120 -6.91 -1.59 -14.74
C HIS A 120 -7.53 -1.20 -13.39
N ILE A 121 -6.83 -1.46 -12.28
CA ILE A 121 -7.27 -1.13 -10.92
C ILE A 121 -6.13 -0.41 -10.19
N VAL A 122 -6.47 0.61 -9.40
CA VAL A 122 -5.52 1.30 -8.52
C VAL A 122 -5.87 1.12 -7.05
N ILE A 123 -4.86 0.90 -6.21
CA ILE A 123 -5.00 0.84 -4.76
C ILE A 123 -4.16 1.96 -4.19
N ASP A 124 -4.76 2.83 -3.37
CA ASP A 124 -4.10 4.04 -2.91
C ASP A 124 -4.31 4.28 -1.41
N ASP A 125 -3.33 4.93 -0.81
CA ASP A 125 -3.25 5.32 0.59
C ASP A 125 -2.73 6.77 0.61
N GLY A 126 -3.66 7.71 0.73
CA GLY A 126 -3.38 9.14 0.71
C GLY A 126 -3.74 9.85 -0.60
N ALA A 127 -4.24 9.13 -1.60
CA ALA A 127 -4.69 9.59 -2.92
C ALA A 127 -3.60 10.13 -3.86
N ASP A 128 -2.32 9.88 -3.60
CA ASP A 128 -1.23 10.47 -4.40
C ASP A 128 -1.00 9.72 -5.73
N LEU A 129 -1.21 8.40 -5.77
CA LEU A 129 -1.18 7.64 -7.03
C LEU A 129 -2.34 8.06 -7.94
N ILE A 130 -3.55 8.12 -7.39
CA ILE A 130 -4.76 8.53 -8.11
C ILE A 130 -4.63 9.98 -8.58
N SER A 131 -4.15 10.88 -7.74
CA SER A 131 -3.96 12.30 -8.11
C SER A 131 -2.93 12.45 -9.22
N THR A 132 -1.80 11.74 -9.13
CA THR A 132 -0.74 11.76 -10.14
C THR A 132 -1.25 11.19 -11.47
N LEU A 133 -1.99 10.08 -11.44
CA LEU A 133 -2.64 9.48 -12.60
C LEU A 133 -3.60 10.46 -13.29
N HIS A 134 -4.46 11.15 -12.54
CA HIS A 134 -5.40 12.14 -13.10
C HIS A 134 -4.68 13.34 -13.72
N LYS A 135 -3.63 13.84 -13.05
CA LYS A 135 -2.92 15.06 -13.44
C LYS A 135 -1.98 14.84 -14.63
N GLU A 136 -1.21 13.76 -14.61
CA GLU A 136 -0.11 13.54 -15.54
C GLU A 136 -0.46 12.54 -16.66
N PHE A 137 -1.40 11.63 -16.43
CA PHE A 137 -1.77 10.58 -17.38
C PHE A 137 -3.29 10.52 -17.62
N PRO A 138 -3.92 11.63 -18.03
CA PRO A 138 -5.38 11.73 -18.11
C PRO A 138 -6.01 10.71 -19.06
N THR A 139 -5.34 10.37 -20.17
CA THR A 139 -5.83 9.37 -21.13
C THR A 139 -5.77 7.94 -20.60
N LEU A 140 -4.83 7.66 -19.70
CA LEU A 140 -4.74 6.37 -19.04
C LEU A 140 -5.76 6.27 -17.90
N ALA A 141 -5.98 7.35 -17.17
CA ALA A 141 -6.99 7.42 -16.11
C ALA A 141 -8.39 7.04 -16.63
N GLU A 142 -8.74 7.38 -17.87
CA GLU A 142 -10.01 7.00 -18.51
C GLU A 142 -10.15 5.49 -18.78
N LYS A 143 -9.05 4.74 -18.78
CA LYS A 143 -9.04 3.29 -18.99
C LYS A 143 -9.09 2.50 -17.69
N VAL A 144 -8.97 3.15 -16.54
CA VAL A 144 -9.00 2.51 -15.22
C VAL A 144 -10.45 2.12 -14.90
N LEU A 145 -10.66 0.87 -14.50
CA LEU A 145 -11.98 0.31 -14.18
C LEU A 145 -12.49 0.81 -12.83
N GLY A 146 -11.58 1.07 -11.89
CA GLY A 146 -11.87 1.61 -10.58
C GLY A 146 -10.65 1.64 -9.68
N GLY A 147 -10.80 2.26 -8.52
CA GLY A 147 -9.78 2.27 -7.49
C GLY A 147 -10.33 2.11 -6.08
N MET A 148 -9.43 2.05 -5.11
CA MET A 148 -9.77 2.13 -3.70
C MET A 148 -8.85 3.11 -2.98
N GLU A 149 -9.39 3.70 -1.91
CA GLU A 149 -8.66 4.62 -1.04
C GLU A 149 -8.81 4.22 0.43
N GLU A 150 -7.67 4.11 1.13
CA GLU A 150 -7.58 3.60 2.49
C GLU A 150 -7.74 4.68 3.58
N THR A 151 -7.39 5.93 3.29
CA THR A 151 -7.29 6.98 4.31
C THR A 151 -8.47 7.93 4.29
N THR A 152 -8.76 8.49 5.46
CA THR A 152 -9.77 9.55 5.58
C THR A 152 -9.41 10.78 4.73
N THR A 153 -8.13 11.17 4.74
CA THR A 153 -7.64 12.32 3.96
C THR A 153 -7.79 12.09 2.45
N GLY A 154 -7.39 10.93 1.95
CA GLY A 154 -7.55 10.58 0.55
C GLY A 154 -9.03 10.53 0.15
N VAL A 155 -9.91 9.93 0.97
CA VAL A 155 -11.35 9.88 0.71
C VAL A 155 -11.94 11.30 0.60
N ILE A 156 -11.55 12.23 1.47
CA ILE A 156 -12.01 13.63 1.40
C ILE A 156 -11.58 14.28 0.08
N ARG A 157 -10.32 14.11 -0.33
CA ARG A 157 -9.80 14.63 -1.62
C ARG A 157 -10.59 14.07 -2.81
N LEU A 158 -10.83 12.76 -2.82
CA LEU A 158 -11.51 12.08 -3.92
C LEU A 158 -13.02 12.39 -3.98
N ARG A 159 -13.67 12.60 -2.83
CA ARG A 159 -15.05 13.11 -2.77
C ARG A 159 -15.15 14.51 -3.38
N ALA A 160 -14.24 15.41 -3.02
CA ALA A 160 -14.21 16.74 -3.61
C ALA A 160 -14.01 16.70 -5.15
N MET A 161 -13.18 15.79 -5.65
CA MET A 161 -13.02 15.56 -7.09
C MET A 161 -14.31 15.02 -7.74
N ALA A 162 -15.03 14.12 -7.05
CA ALA A 162 -16.29 13.59 -7.54
C ALA A 162 -17.39 14.67 -7.58
N ASP A 163 -17.49 15.50 -6.53
CA ASP A 163 -18.45 16.62 -6.46
C ASP A 163 -18.19 17.67 -7.55
N GLN A 164 -16.94 17.82 -7.96
CA GLN A 164 -16.53 18.68 -9.08
C GLN A 164 -16.70 18.03 -10.47
N GLY A 165 -17.05 16.74 -10.53
CA GLY A 165 -17.19 16.00 -11.79
C GLY A 165 -15.86 15.73 -12.52
N VAL A 166 -14.72 15.81 -11.83
CA VAL A 166 -13.38 15.62 -12.43
C VAL A 166 -12.76 14.25 -12.15
N LEU A 167 -13.38 13.45 -11.28
CA LEU A 167 -12.96 12.08 -10.99
C LEU A 167 -13.30 11.16 -12.17
N LYS A 168 -12.29 10.50 -12.77
CA LYS A 168 -12.43 9.77 -14.04
C LYS A 168 -12.91 8.32 -13.91
N PHE A 169 -12.80 7.74 -12.72
CA PHE A 169 -13.16 6.33 -12.47
C PHE A 169 -13.72 6.17 -11.04
N PRO A 170 -14.55 5.15 -10.78
CA PRO A 170 -15.17 4.96 -9.47
C PRO A 170 -14.13 4.58 -8.41
N ILE A 171 -14.35 5.05 -7.17
CA ILE A 171 -13.50 4.76 -6.02
C ILE A 171 -14.32 4.07 -4.92
N ILE A 172 -13.77 2.99 -4.37
CA ILE A 172 -14.26 2.38 -3.13
C ILE A 172 -13.51 3.00 -1.95
N ALA A 173 -14.23 3.72 -1.09
CA ALA A 173 -13.70 4.27 0.15
C ALA A 173 -13.57 3.15 1.21
N VAL A 174 -12.45 2.42 1.21
CA VAL A 174 -12.19 1.33 2.15
C VAL A 174 -12.10 1.83 3.59
N ASN A 175 -11.68 3.08 3.77
CA ASN A 175 -11.67 3.75 5.07
C ASN A 175 -13.03 3.67 5.79
N ASP A 176 -14.15 3.67 5.07
CA ASP A 176 -15.49 3.74 5.64
C ASP A 176 -16.03 2.38 6.09
N ALA A 177 -15.36 1.28 5.75
CA ALA A 177 -15.71 -0.03 6.28
C ALA A 177 -15.50 -0.05 7.81
N TYR A 178 -16.48 -0.51 8.59
CA TYR A 178 -16.36 -0.53 10.05
C TYR A 178 -15.18 -1.36 10.54
N THR A 179 -14.84 -2.44 9.86
CA THR A 179 -13.65 -3.27 10.17
C THR A 179 -12.34 -2.56 9.88
N LYS A 180 -12.34 -1.45 9.14
CA LYS A 180 -11.21 -0.54 8.96
C LYS A 180 -11.31 0.59 9.98
N HIS A 181 -12.34 1.44 9.86
CA HIS A 181 -12.48 2.66 10.66
C HIS A 181 -12.46 2.43 12.17
N MET A 182 -13.19 1.40 12.64
CA MET A 182 -13.36 1.16 14.08
C MET A 182 -12.26 0.26 14.66
N PHE A 183 -11.41 -0.32 13.81
CA PHE A 183 -10.36 -1.23 14.24
C PHE A 183 -8.97 -0.66 13.99
N ASP A 184 -8.61 -0.43 12.74
CA ASP A 184 -7.31 0.11 12.34
C ASP A 184 -7.09 1.50 12.96
N ASN A 185 -7.94 2.47 12.62
CA ASN A 185 -7.71 3.85 13.05
C ASN A 185 -7.74 3.98 14.58
N ARG A 186 -8.50 3.12 15.27
CA ARG A 186 -8.65 3.17 16.74
C ARG A 186 -7.57 2.39 17.48
N TYR A 187 -7.37 1.12 17.15
CA TYR A 187 -6.46 0.21 17.86
C TYR A 187 -5.12 0.09 17.16
N GLY A 188 -5.12 0.15 15.82
CA GLY A 188 -3.92 0.12 14.99
C GLY A 188 -3.04 1.36 15.12
N THR A 189 -3.55 2.49 15.61
CA THR A 189 -2.72 3.68 15.89
C THR A 189 -2.16 3.67 17.32
N GLY A 190 -2.93 3.24 18.32
CA GLY A 190 -2.58 3.40 19.73
C GLY A 190 -1.26 2.72 20.12
N GLN A 191 -1.13 1.42 19.85
CA GLN A 191 0.07 0.66 20.20
C GLN A 191 1.34 1.14 19.46
N PRO A 192 1.35 1.28 18.12
CA PRO A 192 2.56 1.68 17.41
C PRO A 192 2.97 3.13 17.67
N THR A 193 2.04 4.04 18.00
CA THR A 193 2.43 5.40 18.42
C THR A 193 3.31 5.35 19.67
N ILE A 194 2.93 4.57 20.67
CA ILE A 194 3.72 4.41 21.89
C ILE A 194 5.06 3.72 21.60
N ASP A 195 5.06 2.64 20.79
CA ASP A 195 6.28 1.96 20.38
C ASP A 195 7.25 2.90 19.63
N ALA A 196 6.73 3.73 18.71
CA ALA A 196 7.54 4.70 17.98
C ALA A 196 8.19 5.73 18.90
N ILE A 197 7.46 6.27 19.88
CA ILE A 197 8.00 7.21 20.87
C ILE A 197 9.11 6.54 21.69
N MET A 198 8.88 5.30 22.15
CA MET A 198 9.88 4.55 22.91
C MET A 198 11.14 4.31 22.09
N ARG A 199 11.02 3.82 20.86
CA ARG A 199 12.16 3.54 19.97
C ARG A 199 12.94 4.80 19.59
N ALA A 200 12.25 5.92 19.37
CA ALA A 200 12.90 7.16 18.96
C ALA A 200 13.63 7.84 20.12
N THR A 201 13.14 7.71 21.35
CA THR A 201 13.58 8.56 22.47
C THR A 201 14.28 7.81 23.61
N ASN A 202 14.07 6.49 23.73
CA ASN A 202 14.48 5.69 24.88
C ASN A 202 14.01 6.26 26.24
N ARG A 203 12.97 7.11 26.27
CA ARG A 203 12.49 7.73 27.50
C ARG A 203 11.55 6.82 28.27
N LEU A 204 11.60 6.92 29.60
CA LEU A 204 10.59 6.35 30.49
C LEU A 204 9.27 7.10 30.28
N ILE A 205 8.23 6.36 29.88
CA ILE A 205 6.88 6.89 29.69
C ILE A 205 6.14 7.07 31.03
N ALA A 206 6.38 6.19 32.00
CA ALA A 206 5.72 6.24 33.30
C ALA A 206 5.94 7.59 34.00
N GLY A 207 4.85 8.26 34.36
CA GLY A 207 4.86 9.59 34.99
C GLY A 207 5.03 10.77 34.03
N SER A 208 5.12 10.53 32.72
CA SER A 208 5.14 11.61 31.72
C SER A 208 3.76 12.20 31.46
N TYR A 209 3.71 13.49 31.13
CA TYR A 209 2.49 14.17 30.68
C TYR A 209 2.39 14.11 29.16
N PHE A 210 1.27 13.61 28.65
CA PHE A 210 0.93 13.57 27.22
C PHE A 210 -0.22 14.51 26.92
N VAL A 211 -0.14 15.22 25.79
CA VAL A 211 -1.26 15.94 25.21
C VAL A 211 -1.61 15.25 23.90
N VAL A 212 -2.84 14.76 23.80
CA VAL A 212 -3.41 14.17 22.58
C VAL A 212 -4.42 15.17 22.04
N ALA A 213 -4.21 15.66 20.82
CA ALA A 213 -5.00 16.71 20.18
C ALA A 213 -5.51 16.24 18.82
#